data_AF-A0AAW9FLG1-F1
#
_entry.id   AF-A0AAW9FLG1-F1
#
_cell.length_a   1.000
_cell.length_b   1.000
_cell.length_c   1.000
_cell.angle_alpha   90.00
_cell.angle_beta   90.00
_cell.angle_gamma   90.00
#
_symmetry.space_group_name_H-M   'P 1'
#
loop_
_entity.id
_entity.type
_entity.pdbx_description
1 polymer ?
#
loop_
_entity_poly.entity_id
_entity_poly.type
_entity_poly.pdbx_seq_one_letter_code
_entity_poly.pdbx_strand_id
1 'polypeptide(L)'
;MNIPVTEKQTSSTAAQIHGFPLTAEWLSSQIFALEAGPQRRQVTSILTFEKDGRIGGYKHPNEAYWQIQDEKLFILREDGTVSCVAIVIKTSGDGVEIVGPVVPSEEMYLHHFRPLGPRVSLPTVQTFDLFDTLVARYCVDPLEIFRIVEAKSRTQDFAKLRQNVEATLWRGGNYSLDDVYVGLGQAAGWSDATLAHLKMLELGEEWNNLFQIQEMISRVQHDDLIISDMYLPASFLRKIVDKKCGLPGLKIHLSNHGKHHGTIWPEILSTHRILRHFGDNHHSDVVQARKAGINAEYVTVSGWTEGEAVLVSIGLVEFAKAVRKARLTSFSFEKMGRQAQLAQFDSNIPLLIIAALLLIRHAHEAGADSLLMCGRDSNMWVHLVEWMVGISQRKMAVHYFPSSRELLLSKNPAYAAYFTLLRGQRTIIADVSGTGRSPANFVANIQAQEDTSVFVVLKSNRIDGPMEIRAPARDDVQLECALTVDLERFLFERFNTAAREDRAVDIEFLGEEFRIVREHEPVSATVENLIDHMQEAFALTLSILKEAPIFSLPQTTTDEQLREALQQLIHVGMRYFDLAKMLPE
;
A
#
# COMPACT_ATOMS: atom_id res chain seq x y z
N MET A 1 -15.14 85.90 16.79
CA MET A 1 -15.42 86.54 15.48
C MET A 1 -15.44 85.44 14.43
N ASN A 2 -16.53 85.34 13.67
CA ASN A 2 -16.69 84.51 12.46
C ASN A 2 -15.57 84.85 11.44
N ILE A 3 -15.23 84.06 10.40
CA ILE A 3 -15.98 83.53 9.23
C ILE A 3 -14.96 82.64 8.43
N PRO A 4 -15.26 81.70 7.50
CA PRO A 4 -16.31 80.68 7.36
C PRO A 4 -15.77 79.26 7.02
N VAL A 5 -16.67 78.29 7.15
CA VAL A 5 -16.64 76.97 6.49
C VAL A 5 -16.94 77.13 4.99
N THR A 6 -16.21 76.43 4.12
CA THR A 6 -16.66 76.12 2.75
C THR A 6 -16.78 74.62 2.58
N GLU A 7 -18.03 74.14 2.59
CA GLU A 7 -18.41 72.84 2.06
C GLU A 7 -18.32 72.85 0.53
N LYS A 8 -17.61 71.89 -0.04
CA LYS A 8 -17.94 71.32 -1.35
C LYS A 8 -17.45 69.86 -1.43
N GLN A 9 -18.41 68.97 -1.18
CA GLN A 9 -18.65 67.69 -1.84
C GLN A 9 -17.45 66.81 -2.24
N THR A 10 -17.21 65.78 -1.42
CA THR A 10 -17.12 64.39 -1.92
C THR A 10 -17.94 63.49 -1.00
N SER A 11 -19.09 63.08 -1.51
CA SER A 11 -20.02 62.14 -0.88
C SER A 11 -19.59 60.69 -1.11
N SER A 12 -19.17 60.00 -0.06
CA SER A 12 -19.77 58.73 0.35
C SER A 12 -19.31 58.44 1.79
N THR A 13 -20.08 58.93 2.75
CA THR A 13 -19.94 58.55 4.15
C THR A 13 -20.29 57.06 4.27
N ALA A 14 -19.26 56.22 4.38
CA ALA A 14 -19.43 54.85 4.84
C ALA A 14 -19.93 54.90 6.29
N ALA A 15 -21.22 54.70 6.48
CA ALA A 15 -21.81 54.60 7.81
C ALA A 15 -21.37 53.28 8.44
N GLN A 16 -20.77 53.34 9.62
CA GLN A 16 -20.44 52.18 10.43
C GLN A 16 -21.74 51.45 10.78
N ILE A 17 -21.83 50.15 10.48
CA ILE A 17 -23.04 49.37 10.79
C ILE A 17 -22.98 49.01 12.28
N HIS A 18 -23.82 49.64 13.10
CA HIS A 18 -24.16 49.06 14.39
C HIS A 18 -25.05 47.83 14.15
N GLY A 19 -24.55 46.64 14.46
CA GLY A 19 -25.36 45.41 14.52
C GLY A 19 -25.09 44.32 13.47
N PHE A 20 -24.05 44.42 12.62
CA PHE A 20 -23.54 43.24 11.90
C PHE A 20 -22.46 42.58 12.76
N PRO A 21 -22.72 41.42 13.40
CA PRO A 21 -21.75 40.82 14.29
C PRO A 21 -20.58 40.28 13.45
N LEU A 22 -19.46 41.00 13.48
CA LEU A 22 -18.20 40.53 12.92
C LEU A 22 -17.69 39.38 13.79
N THR A 23 -18.07 38.15 13.44
CA THR A 23 -17.67 36.95 14.17
C THR A 23 -16.55 36.21 13.44
N ALA A 24 -15.75 35.47 14.21
CA ALA A 24 -14.74 34.57 13.65
C ALA A 24 -15.38 33.51 12.74
N GLU A 25 -16.60 33.07 13.07
CA GLU A 25 -17.38 32.13 12.27
C GLU A 25 -17.75 32.72 10.90
N TRP A 26 -18.24 33.97 10.85
CA TRP A 26 -18.57 34.60 9.59
C TRP A 26 -17.32 34.84 8.74
N LEU A 27 -16.24 35.40 9.30
CA LEU A 27 -14.98 35.62 8.57
C LEU A 27 -14.42 34.32 7.99
N SER A 28 -14.41 33.24 8.78
CA SER A 28 -13.89 31.95 8.32
C SER A 28 -14.81 31.24 7.32
N SER A 29 -16.06 31.69 7.16
CA SER A 29 -17.02 31.14 6.19
C SER A 29 -16.95 31.79 4.79
N GLN A 30 -16.25 32.91 4.63
CA GLN A 30 -16.24 33.69 3.39
C GLN A 30 -14.86 33.67 2.70
N ILE A 31 -14.86 34.00 1.41
CA ILE A 31 -13.68 34.37 0.63
C ILE A 31 -13.69 35.88 0.45
N PHE A 32 -12.53 36.52 0.54
CA PHE A 32 -12.39 37.97 0.42
C PHE A 32 -11.45 38.35 -0.74
N ALA A 33 -11.75 39.47 -1.38
CA ALA A 33 -10.73 40.23 -2.08
C ALA A 33 -10.08 41.20 -1.11
N LEU A 34 -8.76 41.35 -1.20
CA LEU A 34 -8.02 42.44 -0.57
C LEU A 34 -7.70 43.47 -1.64
N GLU A 35 -8.14 44.70 -1.43
CA GLU A 35 -7.79 45.87 -2.22
C GLU A 35 -7.04 46.86 -1.32
N ALA A 36 -6.05 47.56 -1.86
CA ALA A 36 -5.25 48.51 -1.10
C ALA A 36 -5.01 49.82 -1.85
N GLY A 37 -4.87 50.90 -1.09
CA GLY A 37 -4.49 52.21 -1.59
C GLY A 37 -5.65 53.07 -2.11
N PRO A 38 -5.38 54.35 -2.41
CA PRO A 38 -6.41 55.33 -2.79
C PRO A 38 -7.15 54.97 -4.09
N GLN A 39 -6.54 54.14 -4.94
CA GLN A 39 -7.11 53.67 -6.21
C GLN A 39 -7.76 52.28 -6.08
N ARG A 40 -7.88 51.72 -4.87
CA ARG A 40 -8.38 50.36 -4.60
C ARG A 40 -7.76 49.30 -5.52
N ARG A 41 -6.43 49.26 -5.57
CA ARG A 41 -5.74 48.27 -6.40
C ARG A 41 -5.98 46.89 -5.79
N GLN A 42 -6.48 45.95 -6.57
CA GLN A 42 -6.64 44.57 -6.13
C GLN A 42 -5.28 43.94 -5.82
N VAL A 43 -5.11 43.52 -4.57
CA VAL A 43 -3.95 42.79 -4.05
C VAL A 43 -4.14 41.30 -4.24
N THR A 44 -5.33 40.78 -3.88
CA THR A 44 -5.72 39.38 -4.10
C THR A 44 -7.26 39.26 -4.17
N SER A 45 -7.77 38.20 -4.79
CA SER A 45 -9.19 37.85 -4.84
C SER A 45 -9.53 36.50 -4.19
N ILE A 46 -8.61 35.97 -3.37
CA ILE A 46 -8.77 34.66 -2.73
C ILE A 46 -8.36 34.69 -1.25
N LEU A 47 -8.37 35.86 -0.61
CA LEU A 47 -8.00 35.98 0.80
C LEU A 47 -9.00 35.22 1.68
N THR A 48 -8.47 34.40 2.58
CA THR A 48 -9.29 33.64 3.54
C THR A 48 -8.82 33.87 4.98
N PHE A 49 -9.76 33.90 5.92
CA PHE A 49 -9.46 33.95 7.36
C PHE A 49 -9.57 32.55 7.96
N GLU A 50 -8.46 31.90 8.26
CA GLU A 50 -8.44 30.54 8.77
C GLU A 50 -8.80 30.47 10.26
N LYS A 51 -9.48 29.39 10.67
CA LYS A 51 -10.00 29.23 12.05
C LYS A 51 -8.92 29.26 13.13
N ASP A 52 -7.68 28.99 12.77
CA ASP A 52 -6.52 29.02 13.67
C ASP A 52 -5.83 30.39 13.73
N GLY A 53 -6.44 31.43 13.14
CA GLY A 53 -5.93 32.80 13.15
C GLY A 53 -4.95 33.12 12.03
N ARG A 54 -4.71 32.22 11.07
CA ARG A 54 -3.86 32.50 9.90
C ARG A 54 -4.65 33.13 8.76
N ILE A 55 -4.00 33.95 7.93
CA ILE A 55 -4.54 34.42 6.66
C ILE A 55 -4.11 33.46 5.53
N GLY A 56 -5.07 33.03 4.72
CA GLY A 56 -4.89 32.08 3.62
C GLY A 56 -5.16 32.68 2.24
N GLY A 57 -4.79 31.93 1.20
CA GLY A 57 -4.92 32.30 -0.23
C GLY A 57 -4.05 33.43 -0.73
N TYR A 58 -3.31 34.06 0.17
CA TYR A 58 -2.45 35.17 -0.11
C TYR A 58 -1.35 35.16 0.94
N LYS A 59 -0.12 35.45 0.53
CA LYS A 59 1.03 35.45 1.43
C LYS A 59 1.79 36.76 1.30
N HIS A 60 1.85 37.51 2.39
CA HIS A 60 2.63 38.73 2.49
C HIS A 60 2.99 39.00 3.96
N PRO A 61 4.21 39.48 4.28
CA PRO A 61 4.68 39.63 5.66
C PRO A 61 3.82 40.55 6.53
N ASN A 62 3.10 41.49 5.92
CA ASN A 62 2.23 42.41 6.65
C ASN A 62 0.84 41.84 6.93
N GLU A 63 0.41 40.75 6.27
CA GLU A 63 -0.92 40.15 6.44
C GLU A 63 -0.80 38.63 6.67
N ALA A 64 -0.17 38.25 7.79
CA ALA A 64 0.12 36.85 8.10
C ALA A 64 -0.96 36.21 8.99
N TYR A 65 -1.44 36.96 9.99
CA TYR A 65 -2.41 36.48 10.97
C TYR A 65 -3.55 37.45 11.16
N TRP A 66 -4.62 36.98 11.79
CA TRP A 66 -5.77 37.78 12.15
C TRP A 66 -6.34 37.40 13.52
N GLN A 67 -7.00 38.35 14.15
CA GLN A 67 -7.79 38.14 15.36
C GLN A 67 -8.94 39.14 15.41
N ILE A 68 -9.97 38.84 16.20
CA ILE A 68 -11.07 39.75 16.47
C ILE A 68 -11.03 40.17 17.93
N GLN A 69 -11.14 41.47 18.19
CA GLN A 69 -11.34 42.03 19.52
C GLN A 69 -12.27 43.24 19.40
N ASP A 70 -13.28 43.34 20.29
CA ASP A 70 -14.23 44.45 20.35
C ASP A 70 -14.87 44.81 19.00
N GLU A 71 -15.35 43.79 18.26
CA GLU A 71 -15.96 43.90 16.91
C GLU A 71 -15.03 44.49 15.82
N LYS A 72 -13.72 44.52 16.06
CA LYS A 72 -12.70 44.94 15.09
C LYS A 72 -11.88 43.75 14.62
N LEU A 73 -11.54 43.75 13.35
CA LEU A 73 -10.59 42.82 12.76
C LEU A 73 -9.18 43.40 12.89
N PHE A 74 -8.30 42.69 13.57
CA PHE A 74 -6.89 43.01 13.63
C PHE A 74 -6.14 42.10 12.65
N ILE A 75 -5.37 42.69 11.76
CA ILE A 75 -4.42 42.00 10.89
C ILE A 75 -3.05 42.17 11.50
N LEU A 76 -2.29 41.07 11.56
CA LEU A 76 -0.98 41.02 12.18
C LEU A 76 0.07 40.61 11.16
N ARG A 77 1.27 41.17 11.33
CA ARG A 77 2.48 40.79 10.60
C ARG A 77 3.00 39.42 11.04
N GLU A 78 3.97 38.88 10.31
CA GLU A 78 4.68 37.64 10.70
C GLU A 78 5.34 37.75 12.09
N ASP A 79 5.76 38.95 12.52
CA ASP A 79 6.34 39.19 13.85
C ASP A 79 5.31 39.40 14.97
N GLY A 80 4.01 39.28 14.65
CA GLY A 80 2.90 39.44 15.58
C GLY A 80 2.47 40.89 15.84
N THR A 81 3.15 41.88 15.26
CA THR A 81 2.73 43.29 15.38
C THR A 81 1.50 43.59 14.53
N VAL A 82 0.67 44.53 14.96
CA VAL A 82 -0.52 44.94 14.21
C VAL A 82 -0.11 45.69 12.94
N SER A 83 -0.69 45.29 11.81
CA SER A 83 -0.52 45.94 10.51
C SER A 83 -1.77 46.65 10.04
N CYS A 84 -2.97 46.24 10.47
CA CYS A 84 -4.22 46.89 10.13
C CYS A 84 -5.28 46.63 11.21
N VAL A 85 -6.10 47.65 11.52
CA VAL A 85 -7.26 47.53 12.40
C VAL A 85 -8.49 47.96 11.62
N ALA A 86 -9.37 47.02 11.32
CA ALA A 86 -10.47 47.21 10.38
C ALA A 86 -11.84 47.00 11.03
N ILE A 87 -12.84 47.70 10.47
CA ILE A 87 -14.23 47.70 10.90
C ILE A 87 -15.16 47.36 9.73
N VAL A 88 -16.34 46.84 10.03
CA VAL A 88 -17.37 46.58 9.01
C VAL A 88 -18.06 47.88 8.61
N ILE A 89 -18.22 48.10 7.31
CA ILE A 89 -18.99 49.19 6.71
C ILE A 89 -20.05 48.65 5.75
N LYS A 90 -21.14 49.40 5.56
CA LYS A 90 -22.14 49.09 4.53
C LYS A 90 -21.68 49.64 3.18
N THR A 91 -21.82 48.85 2.13
CA THR A 91 -21.63 49.32 0.75
C THR A 91 -22.91 49.95 0.20
N SER A 92 -22.86 50.55 -0.98
CA SER A 92 -24.03 51.16 -1.64
C SER A 92 -25.10 50.16 -2.11
N GLY A 93 -24.83 48.84 -2.01
CA GLY A 93 -25.84 47.76 -2.04
C GLY A 93 -25.96 47.08 -0.68
N ASP A 94 -26.85 46.11 -0.51
CA ASP A 94 -27.01 45.37 0.77
C ASP A 94 -25.79 44.48 1.16
N GLY A 95 -24.62 44.70 0.53
CA GLY A 95 -23.36 44.07 0.87
C GLY A 95 -22.59 44.79 1.99
N VAL A 96 -21.73 44.04 2.65
CA VAL A 96 -20.80 44.52 3.69
C VAL A 96 -19.36 44.48 3.18
N GLU A 97 -18.52 45.38 3.68
CA GLU A 97 -17.08 45.42 3.42
C GLU A 97 -16.36 45.65 4.75
N ILE A 98 -15.15 45.11 4.93
CA ILE A 98 -14.32 45.41 6.10
C ILE A 98 -13.20 46.35 5.66
N VAL A 99 -13.07 47.50 6.34
CA VAL A 99 -12.12 48.54 5.95
C VAL A 99 -11.34 49.02 7.17
N GLY A 100 -10.02 49.18 7.01
CA GLY A 100 -9.16 49.65 8.08
C GLY A 100 -7.86 50.29 7.58
N PRO A 101 -7.30 51.26 8.32
CA PRO A 101 -6.00 51.84 7.98
C PRO A 101 -4.86 50.85 8.24
N VAL A 102 -3.82 50.94 7.41
CA VAL A 102 -2.53 50.27 7.62
C VAL A 102 -1.72 51.03 8.67
N VAL A 103 -1.16 50.31 9.65
CA VAL A 103 -0.46 50.89 10.80
C VAL A 103 0.87 50.17 11.08
N PRO A 104 1.96 50.89 11.40
CA PRO A 104 2.15 52.31 11.21
C PRO A 104 2.42 52.62 9.73
N SER A 105 1.85 53.70 9.21
CA SER A 105 2.15 54.21 7.88
C SER A 105 2.22 55.73 7.91
N GLU A 106 3.19 56.33 7.20
CA GLU A 106 3.34 57.79 7.10
C GLU A 106 2.20 58.42 6.29
N GLU A 107 1.58 57.65 5.40
CA GLU A 107 0.41 58.04 4.62
C GLU A 107 -0.78 57.14 4.97
N MET A 108 -2.00 57.71 5.00
CA MET A 108 -3.21 56.96 5.36
C MET A 108 -3.66 56.06 4.22
N TYR A 109 -3.11 54.84 4.17
CA TYR A 109 -3.56 53.77 3.28
C TYR A 109 -4.64 52.92 3.93
N LEU A 110 -5.73 52.64 3.20
CA LEU A 110 -6.79 51.74 3.64
C LEU A 110 -6.64 50.37 2.98
N HIS A 111 -6.84 49.32 3.78
CA HIS A 111 -7.13 47.98 3.31
C HIS A 111 -8.64 47.78 3.24
N HIS A 112 -9.07 47.17 2.16
CA HIS A 112 -10.45 46.87 1.81
C HIS A 112 -10.59 45.35 1.67
N PHE A 113 -11.21 44.70 2.65
CA PHE A 113 -11.52 43.27 2.60
C PHE A 113 -12.98 43.10 2.18
N ARG A 114 -13.17 42.79 0.89
CA ARG A 114 -14.49 42.67 0.28
C ARG A 114 -14.91 41.20 0.20
N PRO A 115 -16.00 40.77 0.85
CA PRO A 115 -16.48 39.40 0.72
C PRO A 115 -16.91 39.16 -0.74
N LEU A 116 -16.39 38.08 -1.33
CA LEU A 116 -16.72 37.63 -2.67
C LEU A 116 -17.84 36.60 -2.67
N GLY A 117 -17.96 35.85 -1.58
CA GLY A 117 -19.00 34.84 -1.39
C GLY A 117 -18.60 33.78 -0.37
N PRO A 118 -19.52 32.86 -0.06
CA PRO A 118 -19.28 31.80 0.90
C PRO A 118 -18.28 30.78 0.36
N ARG A 119 -17.37 30.29 1.22
CA ARG A 119 -16.41 29.22 0.89
C ARG A 119 -17.09 27.94 0.38
N VAL A 120 -18.37 27.74 0.66
CA VAL A 120 -19.17 26.61 0.15
C VAL A 120 -19.23 26.57 -1.39
N SER A 121 -19.01 27.70 -2.06
CA SER A 121 -18.96 27.81 -3.52
C SER A 121 -17.65 27.33 -4.14
N LEU A 122 -16.62 27.05 -3.34
CA LEU A 122 -15.34 26.52 -3.83
C LEU A 122 -15.50 25.08 -4.34
N PRO A 123 -14.73 24.69 -5.37
CA PRO A 123 -14.59 23.30 -5.79
C PRO A 123 -14.28 22.41 -4.59
N THR A 124 -15.02 21.31 -4.49
CA THR A 124 -14.86 20.34 -3.42
C THR A 124 -13.99 19.20 -3.90
N VAL A 125 -12.90 18.93 -3.19
CA VAL A 125 -11.90 17.92 -3.58
C VAL A 125 -11.46 17.07 -2.38
N GLN A 126 -10.89 15.92 -2.67
CA GLN A 126 -10.01 15.19 -1.76
C GLN A 126 -8.56 15.52 -2.07
N THR A 127 -7.68 15.25 -1.11
CA THR A 127 -6.24 15.47 -1.30
C THR A 127 -5.46 14.25 -0.85
N PHE A 128 -4.40 13.90 -1.57
CA PHE A 128 -3.62 12.69 -1.33
C PHE A 128 -2.13 13.03 -1.24
N ASP A 129 -1.43 12.46 -0.28
CA ASP A 129 0.01 12.32 -0.39
C ASP A 129 0.39 11.39 -1.55
N LEU A 130 1.63 11.48 -2.02
CA LEU A 130 2.15 10.65 -3.11
C LEU A 130 2.83 9.37 -2.61
N PHE A 131 3.85 9.47 -1.75
CA PHE A 131 4.74 8.34 -1.42
C PHE A 131 4.21 7.58 -0.22
N ASP A 132 4.26 6.24 -0.28
CA ASP A 132 3.67 5.33 0.69
C ASP A 132 2.14 5.53 0.91
N THR A 133 1.52 6.33 0.03
CA THR A 133 0.08 6.65 -0.05
C THR A 133 -0.50 6.27 -1.41
N LEU A 134 -0.07 6.88 -2.52
CA LEU A 134 -0.51 6.51 -3.88
C LEU A 134 0.46 5.55 -4.57
N VAL A 135 1.76 5.68 -4.27
CA VAL A 135 2.81 4.77 -4.74
C VAL A 135 3.61 4.23 -3.56
N ALA A 136 4.03 2.99 -3.64
CA ALA A 136 4.96 2.37 -2.70
C ALA A 136 6.28 2.07 -3.41
N ARG A 137 7.35 1.94 -2.62
CA ARG A 137 8.62 1.38 -3.08
C ARG A 137 8.65 -0.14 -2.87
N TYR A 138 9.36 -0.85 -3.75
CA TYR A 138 9.65 -2.28 -3.61
C TYR A 138 10.62 -2.56 -2.46
N CYS A 139 11.67 -1.74 -2.33
CA CYS A 139 12.41 -1.63 -1.09
C CYS A 139 11.57 -0.87 -0.04
N VAL A 140 11.20 -1.53 1.05
CA VAL A 140 10.39 -0.89 2.11
C VAL A 140 11.17 0.19 2.87
N ASP A 141 12.49 0.02 3.04
CA ASP A 141 13.38 1.09 3.51
C ASP A 141 13.75 2.01 2.33
N PRO A 142 13.37 3.30 2.33
CA PRO A 142 13.74 4.22 1.26
C PRO A 142 15.26 4.44 1.17
N LEU A 143 16.02 4.25 2.26
CA LEU A 143 17.48 4.36 2.23
C LEU A 143 18.14 3.27 1.38
N GLU A 144 17.43 2.18 1.12
CA GLU A 144 17.93 1.09 0.27
C GLU A 144 18.19 1.57 -1.17
N ILE A 145 17.44 2.57 -1.66
CA ILE A 145 17.70 3.19 -2.96
C ILE A 145 19.13 3.71 -3.04
N PHE A 146 19.60 4.39 -1.99
CA PHE A 146 20.96 4.92 -1.96
C PHE A 146 22.01 3.81 -1.88
N ARG A 147 21.75 2.72 -1.15
CA ARG A 147 22.63 1.54 -1.10
C ARG A 147 22.72 0.84 -2.45
N ILE A 148 21.61 0.75 -3.18
CA ILE A 148 21.59 0.19 -4.54
C ILE A 148 22.42 1.07 -5.50
N VAL A 149 22.27 2.39 -5.44
CA VAL A 149 23.05 3.32 -6.25
C VAL A 149 24.54 3.22 -5.93
N GLU A 150 24.91 3.16 -4.65
CA GLU A 150 26.29 2.95 -4.20
C GLU A 150 26.87 1.66 -4.78
N ALA A 151 26.17 0.53 -4.65
CA ALA A 151 26.60 -0.76 -5.15
C ALA A 151 26.74 -0.78 -6.68
N LYS A 152 25.78 -0.21 -7.42
CA LYS A 152 25.78 -0.18 -8.89
C LYS A 152 26.84 0.77 -9.45
N SER A 153 27.02 1.93 -8.85
CA SER A 153 28.01 2.92 -9.27
C SER A 153 29.43 2.58 -8.82
N ARG A 154 29.58 1.72 -7.81
CA ARG A 154 30.85 1.42 -7.12
C ARG A 154 31.49 2.67 -6.50
N THR A 155 30.67 3.65 -6.15
CA THR A 155 31.13 4.89 -5.50
C THR A 155 31.04 4.71 -3.99
N GLN A 156 32.17 4.46 -3.35
CA GLN A 156 32.24 4.23 -1.90
C GLN A 156 31.71 5.43 -1.11
N ASP A 157 31.05 5.12 0.01
CA ASP A 157 30.43 6.05 0.95
C ASP A 157 29.30 6.92 0.37
N PHE A 158 28.84 6.65 -0.86
CA PHE A 158 27.75 7.40 -1.50
C PHE A 158 26.51 7.44 -0.63
N ALA A 159 26.01 6.29 -0.18
CA ALA A 159 24.74 6.24 0.54
C ALA A 159 24.79 7.05 1.84
N LYS A 160 25.89 6.92 2.58
CA LYS A 160 26.14 7.63 3.84
C LYS A 160 26.28 9.13 3.64
N LEU A 161 27.09 9.56 2.65
CA LEU A 161 27.30 10.97 2.35
C LEU A 161 26.01 11.63 1.85
N ARG A 162 25.28 10.95 0.96
CA ARG A 162 23.99 11.39 0.41
C ARG A 162 22.96 11.67 1.51
N GLN A 163 22.89 10.79 2.51
CA GLN A 163 22.01 10.97 3.67
C GLN A 163 22.42 12.16 4.55
N ASN A 164 23.73 12.31 4.81
CA ASN A 164 24.25 13.40 5.65
C ASN A 164 24.04 14.78 5.02
N VAL A 165 24.25 14.91 3.71
CA VAL A 165 24.04 16.17 2.99
C VAL A 165 22.57 16.58 3.03
N GLU A 166 21.64 15.66 2.76
CA GLU A 166 20.21 15.93 2.85
C GLU A 166 19.78 16.36 4.25
N ALA A 167 20.26 15.66 5.29
CA ALA A 167 19.94 16.00 6.67
C ALA A 167 20.40 17.42 7.05
N THR A 168 21.54 17.87 6.52
CA THR A 168 22.03 19.25 6.70
C THR A 168 21.14 20.25 5.96
N LEU A 169 20.82 19.99 4.69
CA LEU A 169 19.96 20.87 3.88
C LEU A 169 18.55 21.00 4.44
N TRP A 170 17.98 19.89 4.93
CA TRP A 170 16.66 19.86 5.54
C TRP A 170 16.54 20.80 6.75
N ARG A 171 17.61 20.97 7.53
CA ARG A 171 17.66 21.94 8.64
C ARG A 171 17.80 23.39 8.16
N GLY A 172 18.31 23.60 6.94
CA GLY A 172 18.55 24.91 6.34
C GLY A 172 17.35 25.50 5.59
N GLY A 173 16.28 24.73 5.35
CA GLY A 173 15.04 25.20 4.71
C GLY A 173 14.68 24.42 3.45
N ASN A 174 14.18 25.13 2.42
CA ASN A 174 13.84 24.52 1.14
C ASN A 174 15.11 24.16 0.36
N TYR A 175 15.09 23.01 -0.31
CA TYR A 175 16.20 22.52 -1.12
C TYR A 175 15.70 21.61 -2.23
N SER A 176 16.45 21.52 -3.32
CA SER A 176 16.20 20.64 -4.44
C SER A 176 17.15 19.45 -4.44
N LEU A 177 16.85 18.44 -5.26
CA LEU A 177 17.81 17.39 -5.56
C LEU A 177 19.13 17.95 -6.12
N ASP A 178 19.11 19.04 -6.90
CA ASP A 178 20.33 19.68 -7.40
C ASP A 178 21.20 20.22 -6.26
N ASP A 179 20.59 20.85 -5.24
CA ASP A 179 21.32 21.34 -4.06
C ASP A 179 21.97 20.19 -3.28
N VAL A 180 21.30 19.03 -3.20
CA VAL A 180 21.90 17.83 -2.62
C VAL A 180 23.15 17.40 -3.39
N TYR A 181 23.10 17.38 -4.71
CA TYR A 181 24.24 16.97 -5.53
C TYR A 181 25.39 18.00 -5.52
N VAL A 182 25.08 19.29 -5.40
CA VAL A 182 26.09 20.33 -5.12
C VAL A 182 26.76 20.07 -3.77
N GLY A 183 25.99 19.78 -2.72
CA GLY A 183 26.51 19.45 -1.40
C GLY A 183 27.36 18.17 -1.39
N LEU A 184 26.98 17.15 -2.16
CA LEU A 184 27.79 15.95 -2.34
C LEU A 184 29.14 16.24 -3.02
N GLY A 185 29.14 17.06 -4.06
CA GLY A 185 30.38 17.50 -4.72
C GLY A 185 31.33 18.21 -3.76
N GLN A 186 30.80 19.09 -2.90
CA GLN A 186 31.57 19.79 -1.88
C GLN A 186 32.10 18.85 -0.79
N ALA A 187 31.29 17.89 -0.33
CA ALA A 187 31.67 16.98 0.75
C ALA A 187 32.66 15.89 0.32
N ALA A 188 32.54 15.40 -0.92
CA ALA A 188 33.28 14.23 -1.39
C ALA A 188 34.39 14.56 -2.40
N GLY A 189 34.37 15.74 -3.03
CA GLY A 189 35.31 16.11 -4.09
C GLY A 189 35.14 15.31 -5.39
N TRP A 190 33.99 14.69 -5.61
CA TRP A 190 33.71 13.95 -6.85
C TRP A 190 33.57 14.87 -8.05
N SER A 191 33.97 14.36 -9.22
CA SER A 191 33.84 15.10 -10.48
C SER A 191 32.39 15.32 -10.89
N ASP A 192 32.12 16.36 -11.69
CA ASP A 192 30.79 16.64 -12.24
C ASP A 192 30.22 15.43 -13.02
N ALA A 193 31.08 14.70 -13.73
CA ALA A 193 30.67 13.50 -14.46
C ALA A 193 30.20 12.40 -13.51
N THR A 194 30.89 12.20 -12.38
CA THR A 194 30.49 11.25 -11.33
C THR A 194 29.17 11.66 -10.69
N LEU A 195 29.01 12.93 -10.33
CA LEU A 195 27.79 13.47 -9.71
C LEU A 195 26.59 13.33 -10.65
N ALA A 196 26.75 13.67 -11.93
CA ALA A 196 25.70 13.51 -12.94
C ALA A 196 25.29 12.04 -13.12
N HIS A 197 26.27 11.13 -13.13
CA HIS A 197 26.01 9.69 -13.22
C HIS A 197 25.24 9.17 -11.99
N LEU A 198 25.65 9.56 -10.78
CA LEU A 198 24.98 9.20 -9.54
C LEU A 198 23.54 9.73 -9.48
N LYS A 199 23.32 11.00 -9.87
CA LYS A 199 21.98 11.60 -9.92
C LYS A 199 21.04 10.88 -10.86
N MET A 200 21.56 10.51 -12.03
CA MET A 200 20.81 9.71 -13.01
C MET A 200 20.48 8.33 -12.45
N LEU A 201 21.43 7.67 -11.77
CA LEU A 201 21.19 6.38 -11.13
C LEU A 201 20.16 6.49 -10.01
N GLU A 202 20.24 7.49 -9.12
CA GLU A 202 19.27 7.69 -8.03
C GLU A 202 17.84 7.83 -8.56
N LEU A 203 17.61 8.69 -9.56
CA LEU A 203 16.30 8.85 -10.19
C LEU A 203 15.86 7.57 -10.93
N GLY A 204 16.80 6.83 -11.52
CA GLY A 204 16.53 5.57 -12.19
C GLY A 204 16.10 4.47 -11.22
N GLU A 205 16.81 4.31 -10.11
CA GLU A 205 16.50 3.31 -9.08
C GLU A 205 15.21 3.67 -8.34
N GLU A 206 14.98 4.94 -8.05
CA GLU A 206 13.70 5.42 -7.51
C GLU A 206 12.55 5.04 -8.44
N TRP A 207 12.67 5.33 -9.74
CA TRP A 207 11.65 4.96 -10.74
C TRP A 207 11.40 3.44 -10.83
N ASN A 208 12.47 2.64 -10.77
CA ASN A 208 12.38 1.18 -10.90
C ASN A 208 11.72 0.54 -9.68
N ASN A 209 11.89 1.12 -8.49
CA ASN A 209 11.30 0.61 -7.25
C ASN A 209 9.84 1.03 -7.04
N LEU A 210 9.38 2.10 -7.68
CA LEU A 210 8.02 2.60 -7.49
C LEU A 210 6.96 1.76 -8.22
N PHE A 211 5.87 1.46 -7.52
CA PHE A 211 4.64 0.89 -8.08
C PHE A 211 3.41 1.45 -7.36
N GLN A 212 2.24 1.36 -7.98
CA GLN A 212 1.00 1.91 -7.45
C GLN A 212 0.45 1.13 -6.25
N ILE A 213 -0.22 1.85 -5.36
CA ILE A 213 -1.10 1.29 -4.33
C ILE A 213 -2.52 1.35 -4.87
N GLN A 214 -2.96 0.27 -5.53
CA GLN A 214 -4.20 0.21 -6.30
C GLN A 214 -5.43 0.60 -5.47
N GLU A 215 -5.47 0.20 -4.19
CA GLU A 215 -6.52 0.60 -3.26
C GLU A 215 -6.65 2.11 -3.15
N MET A 216 -5.53 2.83 -3.03
CA MET A 216 -5.55 4.28 -2.88
C MET A 216 -5.78 4.99 -4.21
N ILE A 217 -5.20 4.50 -5.31
CA ILE A 217 -5.48 5.00 -6.67
C ILE A 217 -6.98 4.96 -6.96
N SER A 218 -7.66 3.87 -6.57
CA SER A 218 -9.10 3.68 -6.82
C SER A 218 -10.02 4.69 -6.12
N ARG A 219 -9.49 5.42 -5.12
CA ARG A 219 -10.23 6.45 -4.38
C ARG A 219 -10.07 7.85 -4.98
N VAL A 220 -9.15 8.02 -5.94
CA VAL A 220 -8.83 9.32 -6.54
C VAL A 220 -9.83 9.66 -7.65
N GLN A 221 -10.36 10.88 -7.61
CA GLN A 221 -11.21 11.45 -8.65
C GLN A 221 -10.42 12.42 -9.55
N HIS A 222 -10.96 12.76 -10.72
CA HIS A 222 -10.25 13.57 -11.72
C HIS A 222 -9.86 14.98 -11.25
N ASP A 223 -10.65 15.57 -10.35
CA ASP A 223 -10.43 16.94 -9.84
C ASP A 223 -9.71 16.96 -8.49
N ASP A 224 -9.33 15.80 -7.95
CA ASP A 224 -8.61 15.71 -6.68
C ASP A 224 -7.18 16.29 -6.80
N LEU A 225 -6.55 16.54 -5.65
CA LEU A 225 -5.21 17.14 -5.61
C LEU A 225 -4.19 16.18 -4.99
N ILE A 226 -2.95 16.25 -5.46
CA ILE A 226 -1.82 15.59 -4.83
C ILE A 226 -1.02 16.64 -4.05
N ILE A 227 -0.66 16.35 -2.80
CA ILE A 227 0.13 17.22 -1.93
C ILE A 227 1.29 16.43 -1.37
N SER A 228 2.52 16.76 -1.78
CA SER A 228 3.71 16.01 -1.39
C SER A 228 4.83 16.92 -0.89
N ASP A 229 5.40 16.54 0.26
CA ASP A 229 6.63 17.14 0.79
C ASP A 229 7.82 16.33 0.26
N MET A 230 8.46 16.81 -0.82
CA MET A 230 9.49 16.08 -1.55
C MET A 230 10.49 17.01 -2.24
N TYR A 231 11.78 16.63 -2.24
CA TYR A 231 12.86 17.37 -2.90
C TYR A 231 13.09 16.96 -4.37
N LEU A 232 12.42 15.91 -4.83
CA LEU A 232 12.55 15.39 -6.19
C LEU A 232 11.99 16.38 -7.23
N PRO A 233 12.53 16.40 -8.46
CA PRO A 233 12.09 17.33 -9.49
C PRO A 233 10.59 17.20 -9.81
N ALA A 234 9.90 18.33 -10.00
CA ALA A 234 8.47 18.35 -10.33
C ALA A 234 8.14 17.54 -11.60
N SER A 235 9.04 17.54 -12.60
CA SER A 235 8.91 16.73 -13.81
C SER A 235 8.97 15.22 -13.53
N PHE A 236 9.76 14.81 -12.53
CA PHE A 236 9.84 13.42 -12.09
C PHE A 236 8.56 12.99 -11.36
N LEU A 237 8.04 13.84 -10.45
CA LEU A 237 6.77 13.58 -9.77
C LEU A 237 5.60 13.51 -10.75
N ARG A 238 5.56 14.43 -11.73
CA ARG A 238 4.61 14.37 -12.85
C ARG A 238 4.66 13.03 -13.57
N LYS A 239 5.87 12.58 -13.93
CA LYS A 239 6.05 11.27 -14.58
C LYS A 239 5.53 10.12 -13.71
N ILE A 240 5.77 10.13 -12.40
CA ILE A 240 5.23 9.11 -11.47
C ILE A 240 3.70 9.11 -11.52
N VAL A 241 3.08 10.26 -11.30
CA VAL A 241 1.61 10.40 -11.26
C VAL A 241 0.97 9.95 -12.58
N ASP A 242 1.51 10.36 -13.71
CA ASP A 242 0.91 10.04 -15.01
C ASP A 242 1.11 8.57 -15.41
N LYS A 243 2.24 7.95 -15.05
CA LYS A 243 2.67 6.65 -15.61
C LYS A 243 2.67 5.50 -14.61
N LYS A 244 2.96 5.75 -13.34
CA LYS A 244 2.90 4.73 -12.27
C LYS A 244 1.51 4.67 -11.67
N CYS A 245 0.90 5.83 -11.39
CA CYS A 245 -0.45 5.89 -10.83
C CYS A 245 -1.56 5.81 -11.89
N GLY A 246 -1.24 6.14 -13.15
CA GLY A 246 -2.26 6.25 -14.20
C GLY A 246 -3.23 7.42 -14.01
N LEU A 247 -2.79 8.51 -13.39
CA LEU A 247 -3.63 9.66 -13.02
C LEU A 247 -3.19 10.96 -13.73
N PRO A 248 -3.22 11.02 -15.08
CA PRO A 248 -2.79 12.20 -15.81
C PRO A 248 -3.66 13.42 -15.51
N GLY A 249 -3.03 14.59 -15.43
CA GLY A 249 -3.74 15.88 -15.32
C GLY A 249 -4.03 16.35 -13.89
N LEU A 250 -3.94 15.49 -12.86
CA LEU A 250 -4.11 15.92 -11.47
C LEU A 250 -3.09 16.98 -11.08
N LYS A 251 -3.52 18.02 -10.36
CA LYS A 251 -2.63 19.06 -9.86
C LYS A 251 -1.76 18.52 -8.71
N ILE A 252 -0.45 18.80 -8.76
CA ILE A 252 0.50 18.47 -7.69
C ILE A 252 0.93 19.76 -6.99
N HIS A 253 0.68 19.83 -5.70
CA HIS A 253 1.25 20.81 -4.79
C HIS A 253 2.52 20.21 -4.18
N LEU A 254 3.67 20.71 -4.62
CA LEU A 254 4.99 20.26 -4.20
C LEU A 254 5.62 21.27 -3.23
N SER A 255 6.16 20.78 -2.12
CA SER A 255 6.99 21.57 -1.21
C SER A 255 8.05 20.68 -0.56
N ASN A 256 8.96 21.21 0.28
CA ASN A 256 9.89 20.36 1.03
C ASN A 256 9.37 19.96 2.42
N HIS A 257 8.51 20.80 3.01
CA HIS A 257 8.09 20.68 4.41
C HIS A 257 6.77 21.43 4.67
N GLY A 258 5.99 21.71 3.62
CA GLY A 258 4.77 22.50 3.68
C GLY A 258 3.64 21.79 4.43
N LYS A 259 3.51 20.47 4.26
CA LYS A 259 2.60 19.66 5.10
C LYS A 259 3.17 19.53 6.51
N HIS A 260 4.46 19.24 6.64
CA HIS A 260 5.15 19.11 7.92
C HIS A 260 4.95 20.34 8.82
N HIS A 261 5.10 21.56 8.29
CA HIS A 261 4.84 22.80 9.04
C HIS A 261 3.40 23.33 8.90
N GLY A 262 2.57 22.68 8.08
CA GLY A 262 1.18 23.07 7.84
C GLY A 262 1.02 24.40 7.09
N THR A 263 2.08 24.89 6.44
CA THR A 263 2.11 26.16 5.70
C THR A 263 1.49 26.03 4.31
N ILE A 264 1.28 24.80 3.81
CA ILE A 264 0.66 24.54 2.50
C ILE A 264 -0.86 24.68 2.51
N TRP A 265 -1.50 24.42 3.66
CA TRP A 265 -2.96 24.37 3.77
C TRP A 265 -3.68 25.70 3.51
N PRO A 266 -3.20 26.86 4.01
CA PRO A 266 -3.88 28.13 3.77
C PRO A 266 -3.98 28.50 2.28
N GLU A 267 -2.98 28.15 1.48
CA GLU A 267 -3.03 28.37 0.02
C GLU A 267 -4.10 27.49 -0.63
N ILE A 268 -4.16 26.20 -0.28
CA ILE A 268 -5.10 25.25 -0.90
C ILE A 268 -6.54 25.54 -0.47
N LEU A 269 -6.76 25.82 0.82
CA LEU A 269 -8.09 26.10 1.40
C LEU A 269 -8.73 27.40 0.89
N SER A 270 -7.94 28.27 0.27
CA SER A 270 -8.45 29.48 -0.37
C SER A 270 -9.09 29.26 -1.73
N THR A 271 -8.71 28.16 -2.39
CA THR A 271 -9.14 27.84 -3.76
C THR A 271 -9.99 26.58 -3.81
N HIS A 272 -9.95 25.74 -2.76
CA HIS A 272 -10.66 24.48 -2.71
C HIS A 272 -11.24 24.23 -1.31
N ARG A 273 -12.38 23.53 -1.27
CA ARG A 273 -12.89 22.90 -0.05
C ARG A 273 -12.38 21.47 0.01
N ILE A 274 -11.56 21.16 1.01
CA ILE A 274 -11.01 19.81 1.17
C ILE A 274 -11.95 18.97 2.04
N LEU A 275 -12.46 17.86 1.48
CA LEU A 275 -13.28 16.91 2.23
C LEU A 275 -12.46 16.07 3.19
N ARG A 276 -11.32 15.57 2.70
CA ARG A 276 -10.42 14.68 3.40
C ARG A 276 -9.03 14.74 2.78
N HIS A 277 -8.02 14.67 3.64
CA HIS A 277 -6.65 14.38 3.25
C HIS A 277 -6.28 12.93 3.59
N PHE A 278 -5.61 12.24 2.69
CA PHE A 278 -5.08 10.89 2.87
C PHE A 278 -3.56 10.94 2.81
N GLY A 279 -2.88 10.42 3.82
CA GLY A 279 -1.43 10.34 3.83
C GLY A 279 -0.87 9.38 4.88
N ASP A 280 0.36 8.95 4.68
CA ASP A 280 1.05 7.92 5.46
C ASP A 280 1.79 8.47 6.69
N ASN A 281 1.94 9.79 6.80
CA ASN A 281 2.67 10.40 7.89
C ASN A 281 1.73 11.01 8.93
N HIS A 282 1.73 10.44 10.13
CA HIS A 282 0.83 10.88 11.20
C HIS A 282 1.05 12.35 11.58
N HIS A 283 2.28 12.87 11.52
CA HIS A 283 2.53 14.27 11.83
C HIS A 283 2.06 15.19 10.70
N SER A 284 2.63 15.06 9.49
CA SER A 284 2.40 16.00 8.40
C SER A 284 1.02 15.86 7.75
N ASP A 285 0.50 14.64 7.63
CA ASP A 285 -0.75 14.41 6.89
C ASP A 285 -1.96 14.39 7.84
N VAL A 286 -1.79 13.89 9.06
CA VAL A 286 -2.91 13.77 10.00
C VAL A 286 -2.99 14.97 10.95
N VAL A 287 -1.95 15.19 11.75
CA VAL A 287 -1.97 16.24 12.78
C VAL A 287 -2.02 17.63 12.15
N GLN A 288 -1.19 17.91 11.14
CA GLN A 288 -1.11 19.24 10.54
C GLN A 288 -2.33 19.58 9.67
N ALA A 289 -2.89 18.62 8.94
CA ALA A 289 -4.15 18.83 8.20
C ALA A 289 -5.32 19.10 9.16
N ARG A 290 -5.43 18.33 10.27
CA ARG A 290 -6.47 18.57 11.30
C ARG A 290 -6.36 19.93 11.96
N LYS A 291 -5.13 20.42 12.22
CA LYS A 291 -4.92 21.80 12.71
C LYS A 291 -5.45 22.85 11.74
N ALA A 292 -5.37 22.59 10.43
CA ALA A 292 -5.95 23.43 9.40
C ALA A 292 -7.48 23.22 9.21
N GLY A 293 -8.14 22.42 10.06
CA GLY A 293 -9.57 22.16 10.00
C GLY A 293 -9.98 21.12 8.95
N ILE A 294 -9.05 20.33 8.44
CA ILE A 294 -9.28 19.32 7.40
C ILE A 294 -9.43 17.93 8.06
N ASN A 295 -10.42 17.15 7.62
CA ASN A 295 -10.49 15.74 8.03
C ASN A 295 -9.30 14.99 7.44
N ALA A 296 -8.66 14.12 8.21
CA ALA A 296 -7.50 13.38 7.75
C ALA A 296 -7.61 11.89 8.08
N GLU A 297 -7.20 11.07 7.11
CA GLU A 297 -7.11 9.60 7.20
C GLU A 297 -5.64 9.19 7.17
N TYR A 298 -5.26 8.39 8.17
CA TYR A 298 -3.93 7.82 8.27
C TYR A 298 -3.84 6.56 7.41
N VAL A 299 -3.03 6.62 6.36
CA VAL A 299 -2.87 5.53 5.39
C VAL A 299 -1.73 4.62 5.84
N THR A 300 -2.04 3.36 6.15
CA THR A 300 -1.05 2.38 6.63
C THR A 300 -0.86 1.19 5.70
N VAL A 301 -1.62 1.15 4.60
CA VAL A 301 -1.70 -0.02 3.71
C VAL A 301 -0.36 -0.39 3.10
N SER A 302 0.54 0.58 2.90
CA SER A 302 1.90 0.40 2.38
C SER A 302 2.82 -0.36 3.34
N GLY A 303 2.49 -0.49 4.63
CA GLY A 303 3.28 -1.27 5.58
C GLY A 303 3.29 -2.78 5.29
N TRP A 304 4.07 -3.51 6.08
CA TRP A 304 3.98 -4.97 6.14
C TRP A 304 2.65 -5.39 6.77
N THR A 305 2.00 -6.40 6.19
CA THR A 305 0.98 -7.15 6.93
C THR A 305 1.65 -8.10 7.93
N GLU A 306 0.84 -8.79 8.73
CA GLU A 306 1.36 -9.74 9.70
C GLU A 306 2.02 -10.94 9.02
N GLY A 307 1.40 -11.52 7.99
CA GLY A 307 2.01 -12.63 7.25
C GLY A 307 3.30 -12.25 6.52
N GLU A 308 3.35 -11.04 5.97
CA GLU A 308 4.58 -10.51 5.37
C GLU A 308 5.67 -10.31 6.43
N ALA A 309 5.32 -9.78 7.61
CA ALA A 309 6.24 -9.62 8.72
C ALA A 309 6.77 -10.97 9.23
N VAL A 310 5.96 -12.04 9.21
CA VAL A 310 6.42 -13.39 9.52
C VAL A 310 7.57 -13.80 8.58
N LEU A 311 7.40 -13.64 7.26
CA LEU A 311 8.44 -13.94 6.28
C LEU A 311 9.72 -13.11 6.52
N VAL A 312 9.56 -11.80 6.80
CA VAL A 312 10.69 -10.92 7.11
C VAL A 312 11.45 -11.41 8.35
N SER A 313 10.75 -11.82 9.41
CA SER A 313 11.37 -12.22 10.68
C SER A 313 12.28 -13.44 10.58
N ILE A 314 12.03 -14.32 9.60
CA ILE A 314 12.84 -15.53 9.34
C ILE A 314 13.81 -15.36 8.15
N GLY A 315 14.04 -14.13 7.70
CA GLY A 315 15.00 -13.82 6.64
C GLY A 315 14.51 -14.02 5.20
N LEU A 316 13.20 -14.23 4.99
CA LEU A 316 12.59 -14.39 3.66
C LEU A 316 12.13 -13.04 3.06
N VAL A 317 12.97 -12.01 3.19
CA VAL A 317 12.60 -10.62 2.88
C VAL A 317 12.18 -10.41 1.42
N GLU A 318 12.88 -11.02 0.45
CA GLU A 318 12.53 -10.87 -0.97
C GLU A 318 11.18 -11.53 -1.32
N PHE A 319 10.85 -12.65 -0.66
CA PHE A 319 9.53 -13.27 -0.77
C PHE A 319 8.45 -12.33 -0.19
N ALA A 320 8.70 -11.74 0.98
CA ALA A 320 7.79 -10.78 1.61
C ALA A 320 7.55 -9.55 0.71
N LYS A 321 8.60 -8.99 0.11
CA LYS A 321 8.49 -7.87 -0.85
C LYS A 321 7.63 -8.23 -2.06
N ALA A 322 7.77 -9.43 -2.60
CA ALA A 322 6.97 -9.91 -3.74
C ALA A 322 5.47 -10.03 -3.37
N VAL A 323 5.16 -10.66 -2.23
CA VAL A 323 3.79 -10.76 -1.70
C VAL A 323 3.19 -9.37 -1.48
N ARG A 324 3.95 -8.46 -0.86
CA ARG A 324 3.54 -7.06 -0.64
C ARG A 324 3.24 -6.34 -1.93
N LYS A 325 4.10 -6.45 -2.95
CA LYS A 325 3.86 -5.84 -4.26
C LYS A 325 2.59 -6.38 -4.90
N ALA A 326 2.34 -7.69 -4.84
CA ALA A 326 1.12 -8.30 -5.36
C ALA A 326 -0.13 -7.76 -4.63
N ARG A 327 -0.09 -7.71 -3.29
CA ARG A 327 -1.17 -7.18 -2.45
C ARG A 327 -1.51 -5.72 -2.72
N LEU A 328 -0.49 -4.89 -2.95
CA LEU A 328 -0.64 -3.45 -3.15
C LEU A 328 -1.04 -3.09 -4.57
N THR A 329 -0.65 -3.89 -5.56
CA THR A 329 -1.01 -3.67 -6.97
C THR A 329 -2.35 -4.32 -7.36
N SER A 330 -2.95 -5.10 -6.47
CA SER A 330 -4.29 -5.68 -6.62
C SER A 330 -5.28 -5.13 -5.59
N PHE A 331 -6.53 -4.95 -6.02
CA PHE A 331 -7.59 -4.49 -5.14
C PHE A 331 -8.96 -4.86 -5.71
N SER A 332 -9.83 -5.41 -4.87
CA SER A 332 -11.25 -5.59 -5.17
C SER A 332 -12.08 -4.56 -4.40
N PHE A 333 -13.01 -3.90 -5.09
CA PHE A 333 -14.00 -3.02 -4.46
C PHE A 333 -15.05 -3.81 -3.67
N GLU A 334 -15.25 -5.08 -4.02
CA GLU A 334 -16.16 -5.95 -3.30
C GLU A 334 -15.52 -6.36 -1.98
N LYS A 335 -16.20 -6.10 -0.87
CA LYS A 335 -15.68 -6.40 0.47
C LYS A 335 -15.24 -7.87 0.61
N MET A 336 -16.05 -8.81 0.12
CA MET A 336 -15.72 -10.24 0.21
C MET A 336 -14.62 -10.65 -0.76
N GLY A 337 -14.62 -10.14 -2.00
CA GLY A 337 -13.50 -10.30 -2.93
C GLY A 337 -12.17 -9.79 -2.35
N ARG A 338 -12.18 -8.64 -1.65
CA ARG A 338 -10.99 -8.12 -0.96
C ARG A 338 -10.57 -8.99 0.22
N GLN A 339 -11.51 -9.51 1.01
CA GLN A 339 -11.17 -10.46 2.07
C GLN A 339 -10.55 -11.74 1.50
N ALA A 340 -11.03 -12.23 0.35
CA ALA A 340 -10.47 -13.38 -0.34
C ALA A 340 -9.04 -13.13 -0.82
N GLN A 341 -8.77 -11.97 -1.42
CA GLN A 341 -7.41 -11.52 -1.75
C GLN A 341 -6.50 -11.43 -0.50
N LEU A 342 -6.99 -10.83 0.59
CA LEU A 342 -6.20 -10.67 1.81
C LEU A 342 -5.90 -12.01 2.50
N ALA A 343 -6.84 -12.97 2.48
CA ALA A 343 -6.59 -14.32 2.98
C ALA A 343 -5.42 -15.00 2.25
N GLN A 344 -5.28 -14.74 0.94
CA GLN A 344 -4.13 -15.20 0.16
C GLN A 344 -2.83 -14.48 0.56
N PHE A 345 -2.80 -13.15 0.50
CA PHE A 345 -1.56 -12.40 0.72
C PHE A 345 -1.05 -12.45 2.16
N ASP A 346 -1.96 -12.44 3.14
CA ASP A 346 -1.61 -12.32 4.56
C ASP A 346 -1.41 -13.68 5.24
N SER A 347 -1.88 -14.78 4.64
CA SER A 347 -1.79 -16.11 5.27
C SER A 347 -1.42 -17.22 4.30
N ASN A 348 -2.25 -17.53 3.29
CA ASN A 348 -2.08 -18.74 2.49
C ASN A 348 -0.77 -18.72 1.67
N ILE A 349 -0.49 -17.66 0.92
CA ILE A 349 0.72 -17.60 0.07
C ILE A 349 2.00 -17.63 0.91
N PRO A 350 2.16 -16.81 1.98
CA PRO A 350 3.27 -16.97 2.91
C PRO A 350 3.43 -18.40 3.43
N LEU A 351 2.31 -19.07 3.75
CA LEU A 351 2.33 -20.45 4.24
C LEU A 351 2.84 -21.42 3.16
N LEU A 352 2.35 -21.30 1.92
CA LEU A 352 2.78 -22.13 0.80
C LEU A 352 4.26 -21.95 0.46
N ILE A 353 4.81 -20.73 0.61
CA ILE A 353 6.24 -20.45 0.43
C ILE A 353 7.08 -21.24 1.45
N ILE A 354 6.69 -21.17 2.73
CA ILE A 354 7.38 -21.89 3.80
C ILE A 354 7.22 -23.41 3.64
N ALA A 355 6.02 -23.86 3.30
CA ALA A 355 5.72 -25.25 3.00
C ALA A 355 6.60 -25.79 1.87
N ALA A 356 6.77 -25.03 0.79
CA ALA A 356 7.63 -25.40 -0.34
C ALA A 356 9.10 -25.52 0.09
N LEU A 357 9.61 -24.60 0.93
CA LEU A 357 10.98 -24.71 1.45
C LEU A 357 11.19 -26.00 2.25
N LEU A 358 10.27 -26.32 3.16
CA LEU A 358 10.34 -27.54 3.97
C LEU A 358 10.23 -28.81 3.11
N LEU A 359 9.28 -28.84 2.16
CA LEU A 359 9.12 -29.98 1.24
C LEU A 359 10.39 -30.21 0.40
N ILE A 360 10.95 -29.15 -0.18
CA ILE A 360 12.15 -29.25 -1.03
C ILE A 360 13.36 -29.70 -0.21
N ARG A 361 13.53 -29.21 1.02
CA ARG A 361 14.61 -29.65 1.91
C ARG A 361 14.46 -31.12 2.30
N HIS A 362 13.27 -31.50 2.74
CA HIS A 362 12.96 -32.89 3.04
C HIS A 362 13.20 -33.80 1.84
N ALA A 363 12.77 -33.37 0.65
CA ALA A 363 13.01 -34.10 -0.59
C ALA A 363 14.50 -34.24 -0.93
N HIS A 364 15.30 -33.19 -0.73
CA HIS A 364 16.75 -33.27 -0.90
C HIS A 364 17.40 -34.26 0.10
N GLU A 365 16.98 -34.26 1.36
CA GLU A 365 17.47 -35.18 2.38
C GLU A 365 17.08 -36.64 2.06
N ALA A 366 15.84 -36.85 1.63
CA ALA A 366 15.34 -38.15 1.20
C ALA A 366 15.93 -38.61 -0.14
N GLY A 367 16.60 -37.73 -0.89
CA GLY A 367 17.11 -38.02 -2.23
C GLY A 367 15.98 -38.25 -3.26
N ALA A 368 14.83 -37.61 -3.05
CA ALA A 368 13.68 -37.70 -3.95
C ALA A 368 13.97 -37.04 -5.31
N ASP A 369 13.46 -37.64 -6.37
CA ASP A 369 13.54 -37.16 -7.75
C ASP A 369 12.16 -36.82 -8.33
N SER A 370 11.07 -37.20 -7.65
CA SER A 370 9.69 -36.90 -8.04
C SER A 370 8.85 -36.43 -6.86
N LEU A 371 8.11 -35.32 -7.07
CA LEU A 371 7.07 -34.82 -6.16
C LEU A 371 5.71 -34.95 -6.81
N LEU A 372 4.80 -35.63 -6.14
CA LEU A 372 3.41 -35.79 -6.54
C LEU A 372 2.53 -34.94 -5.63
N MET A 373 2.11 -33.79 -6.12
CA MET A 373 1.34 -32.80 -5.37
C MET A 373 -0.14 -33.16 -5.40
N CYS A 374 -0.71 -33.56 -4.26
CA CYS A 374 -2.12 -33.96 -4.16
C CYS A 374 -3.06 -32.87 -4.70
N GLY A 375 -3.98 -33.27 -5.57
CA GLY A 375 -4.96 -32.38 -6.18
C GLY A 375 -5.89 -31.70 -5.18
N ARG A 376 -6.60 -30.66 -5.66
CA ARG A 376 -7.41 -29.70 -4.90
C ARG A 376 -6.56 -28.86 -3.95
N ASP A 377 -6.04 -29.45 -2.88
CA ASP A 377 -5.33 -28.76 -1.80
C ASP A 377 -3.97 -28.22 -2.26
N SER A 378 -3.31 -28.87 -3.22
CA SER A 378 -2.02 -28.43 -3.77
C SER A 378 -2.14 -27.75 -5.15
N ASN A 379 -3.33 -27.36 -5.59
CA ASN A 379 -3.54 -26.77 -6.91
C ASN A 379 -2.73 -25.49 -7.15
N MET A 380 -2.71 -24.58 -6.18
CA MET A 380 -1.81 -23.42 -6.26
C MET A 380 -0.37 -23.84 -5.95
N TRP A 381 -0.19 -24.69 -4.94
CA TRP A 381 1.12 -25.04 -4.39
C TRP A 381 2.05 -25.72 -5.41
N VAL A 382 1.52 -26.57 -6.31
CA VAL A 382 2.30 -27.26 -7.36
C VAL A 382 3.09 -26.27 -8.22
N HIS A 383 2.49 -25.15 -8.60
CA HIS A 383 3.13 -24.15 -9.46
C HIS A 383 4.22 -23.37 -8.72
N LEU A 384 4.03 -23.14 -7.42
CA LEU A 384 5.03 -22.50 -6.57
C LEU A 384 6.22 -23.43 -6.35
N VAL A 385 5.95 -24.71 -6.03
CA VAL A 385 6.99 -25.74 -5.84
C VAL A 385 7.78 -25.96 -7.13
N GLU A 386 7.11 -26.08 -8.28
CA GLU A 386 7.75 -26.22 -9.59
C GLU A 386 8.74 -25.07 -9.87
N TRP A 387 8.31 -23.82 -9.64
CA TRP A 387 9.20 -22.67 -9.79
C TRP A 387 10.36 -22.69 -8.80
N MET A 388 10.11 -23.02 -7.53
CA MET A 388 11.15 -23.07 -6.49
C MET A 388 12.17 -24.19 -6.71
N VAL A 389 11.74 -25.35 -7.23
CA VAL A 389 12.65 -26.41 -7.73
C VAL A 389 13.43 -25.94 -8.96
N GLY A 390 12.83 -25.11 -9.80
CA GLY A 390 13.49 -24.44 -10.92
C GLY A 390 14.74 -23.63 -10.52
N ILE A 391 14.73 -23.04 -9.32
CA ILE A 391 15.86 -22.27 -8.75
C ILE A 391 16.61 -22.99 -7.63
N SER A 392 16.27 -24.26 -7.35
CA SER A 392 17.00 -25.09 -6.39
C SER A 392 18.23 -25.75 -7.02
N GLN A 393 19.11 -26.31 -6.20
CA GLN A 393 20.32 -26.99 -6.65
C GLN A 393 20.05 -28.37 -7.27
N ARG A 394 18.99 -29.06 -6.86
CA ARG A 394 18.66 -30.40 -7.35
C ARG A 394 17.37 -30.36 -8.15
N LYS A 395 17.43 -30.88 -9.36
CA LYS A 395 16.26 -31.00 -10.21
C LYS A 395 15.42 -32.19 -9.76
N MET A 396 14.13 -31.96 -9.69
CA MET A 396 13.12 -32.94 -9.33
C MET A 396 11.94 -32.72 -10.28
N ALA A 397 11.28 -33.80 -10.68
CA ALA A 397 10.02 -33.71 -11.38
C ALA A 397 8.92 -33.30 -10.38
N VAL A 398 8.05 -32.37 -10.78
CA VAL A 398 6.93 -31.91 -9.96
C VAL A 398 5.66 -32.14 -10.77
N HIS A 399 4.75 -32.94 -10.24
CA HIS A 399 3.53 -33.33 -10.92
C HIS A 399 2.32 -32.96 -10.08
N TYR A 400 1.30 -32.39 -10.71
CA TYR A 400 -0.04 -32.39 -10.13
C TYR A 400 -0.56 -33.83 -10.13
N PHE A 401 -0.92 -34.34 -8.96
CA PHE A 401 -1.38 -35.71 -8.77
C PHE A 401 -2.88 -35.69 -8.46
N PRO A 402 -3.75 -36.03 -9.44
CA PRO A 402 -5.19 -36.07 -9.23
C PRO A 402 -5.51 -37.03 -8.09
N SER A 403 -5.98 -36.48 -6.97
CA SER A 403 -6.20 -37.25 -5.76
C SER A 403 -7.52 -36.85 -5.12
N SER A 404 -8.29 -37.85 -4.73
CA SER A 404 -9.36 -37.73 -3.75
C SER A 404 -9.26 -38.89 -2.77
N ARG A 405 -9.99 -38.81 -1.67
CA ARG A 405 -10.06 -39.93 -0.72
C ARG A 405 -10.61 -41.18 -1.40
N GLU A 406 -11.63 -41.02 -2.24
CA GLU A 406 -12.26 -42.09 -3.02
C GLU A 406 -11.24 -42.74 -3.96
N LEU A 407 -10.47 -41.92 -4.69
CA LEU A 407 -9.50 -42.40 -5.68
C LEU A 407 -8.29 -43.08 -5.02
N LEU A 408 -7.73 -42.50 -3.95
CA LEU A 408 -6.59 -43.06 -3.21
C LEU A 408 -6.92 -44.38 -2.50
N LEU A 409 -8.17 -44.55 -2.05
CA LEU A 409 -8.62 -45.79 -1.43
C LEU A 409 -9.23 -46.77 -2.45
N SER A 410 -9.37 -46.36 -3.71
CA SER A 410 -9.80 -47.24 -4.78
C SER A 410 -8.74 -48.31 -5.04
N LYS A 411 -9.20 -49.50 -5.47
CA LYS A 411 -8.30 -50.55 -5.98
C LYS A 411 -8.24 -50.51 -7.51
N ASN A 412 -8.31 -49.31 -8.09
CA ASN A 412 -8.35 -49.15 -9.55
C ASN A 412 -6.94 -49.40 -10.16
N PRO A 413 -6.77 -50.43 -11.02
CA PRO A 413 -5.50 -50.70 -11.69
C PRO A 413 -5.02 -49.58 -12.61
N ALA A 414 -5.94 -48.83 -13.25
CA ALA A 414 -5.59 -47.69 -14.10
C ALA A 414 -5.00 -46.55 -13.28
N TYR A 415 -5.51 -46.31 -12.06
CA TYR A 415 -4.93 -45.31 -11.16
C TYR A 415 -3.53 -45.72 -10.66
N ALA A 416 -3.33 -47.00 -10.33
CA ALA A 416 -2.01 -47.51 -9.97
C ALA A 416 -1.00 -47.41 -11.14
N ALA A 417 -1.43 -47.69 -12.37
CA ALA A 417 -0.62 -47.51 -13.57
C ALA A 417 -0.32 -46.02 -13.84
N TYR A 418 -1.29 -45.13 -13.63
CA TYR A 418 -1.12 -43.68 -13.74
C TYR A 418 -0.10 -43.16 -12.72
N PHE A 419 -0.18 -43.59 -11.46
CA PHE A 419 0.84 -43.28 -10.46
C PHE A 419 2.22 -43.79 -10.88
N THR A 420 2.30 -45.01 -11.41
CA THR A 420 3.57 -45.59 -11.88
C THR A 420 4.21 -44.77 -13.00
N LEU A 421 3.40 -44.12 -13.87
CA LEU A 421 3.89 -43.21 -14.91
C LEU A 421 4.56 -41.96 -14.34
N LEU A 422 4.08 -41.44 -13.20
CA LEU A 422 4.59 -40.22 -12.57
C LEU A 422 5.70 -40.46 -11.54
N ARG A 423 5.79 -41.70 -11.02
CA ARG A 423 6.73 -42.12 -9.99
C ARG A 423 8.17 -42.09 -10.53
N GLY A 424 9.08 -41.51 -9.74
CA GLY A 424 10.53 -41.56 -9.98
C GLY A 424 11.22 -42.66 -9.16
N GLN A 425 12.56 -42.63 -9.07
CA GLN A 425 13.31 -43.59 -8.24
C GLN A 425 13.07 -43.38 -6.75
N ARG A 426 12.76 -42.14 -6.34
CA ARG A 426 12.37 -41.79 -4.98
C ARG A 426 11.29 -40.72 -5.05
N THR A 427 10.10 -41.07 -4.63
CA THR A 427 8.89 -40.26 -4.83
C THR A 427 8.34 -39.77 -3.50
N ILE A 428 7.89 -38.52 -3.44
CA ILE A 428 7.15 -37.98 -2.29
C ILE A 428 5.77 -37.56 -2.76
N ILE A 429 4.74 -38.14 -2.16
CA ILE A 429 3.37 -37.63 -2.29
C ILE A 429 3.19 -36.51 -1.26
N ALA A 430 2.94 -35.29 -1.73
CA ALA A 430 2.88 -34.09 -0.90
C ALA A 430 1.46 -33.53 -0.81
N ASP A 431 1.07 -33.11 0.39
CA ASP A 431 -0.25 -32.51 0.66
C ASP A 431 -0.12 -31.32 1.62
N VAL A 432 -0.99 -30.30 1.47
CA VAL A 432 -0.96 -29.11 2.32
C VAL A 432 -1.60 -29.40 3.67
N SER A 433 -2.79 -29.98 3.69
CA SER A 433 -3.55 -30.22 4.92
C SER A 433 -4.18 -31.60 4.87
N GLY A 434 -4.00 -32.39 5.92
CA GLY A 434 -4.61 -33.71 5.96
C GLY A 434 -4.06 -34.62 7.03
N THR A 435 -4.51 -35.86 7.04
CA THR A 435 -4.00 -36.88 7.98
C THR A 435 -2.85 -37.69 7.38
N GLY A 436 -2.67 -37.61 6.05
CA GLY A 436 -1.75 -38.46 5.30
C GLY A 436 -2.18 -39.93 5.16
N ARG A 437 -3.32 -40.34 5.76
CA ARG A 437 -3.72 -41.75 5.81
C ARG A 437 -4.14 -42.31 4.46
N SER A 438 -4.89 -41.56 3.66
CA SER A 438 -5.32 -42.00 2.32
C SER A 438 -4.12 -42.25 1.38
N PRO A 439 -3.18 -41.31 1.19
CA PRO A 439 -2.01 -41.57 0.36
C PRO A 439 -1.10 -42.67 0.94
N ALA A 440 -0.96 -42.77 2.27
CA ALA A 440 -0.18 -43.86 2.86
C ALA A 440 -0.81 -45.23 2.58
N ASN A 441 -2.13 -45.38 2.70
CA ASN A 441 -2.81 -46.62 2.35
C ASN A 441 -2.70 -46.94 0.85
N PHE A 442 -2.77 -45.92 -0.01
CA PHE A 442 -2.53 -46.08 -1.44
C PHE A 442 -1.14 -46.69 -1.72
N VAL A 443 -0.09 -46.06 -1.18
CA VAL A 443 1.31 -46.52 -1.33
C VAL A 443 1.49 -47.97 -0.84
N ALA A 444 0.90 -48.32 0.30
CA ALA A 444 0.94 -49.68 0.82
C ALA A 444 0.21 -50.70 -0.06
N ASN A 445 -0.95 -50.34 -0.60
CA ASN A 445 -1.77 -51.22 -1.44
C ASN A 445 -1.07 -51.58 -2.76
N ILE A 446 -0.31 -50.64 -3.33
CA ILE A 446 0.46 -50.85 -4.56
C ILE A 446 1.89 -51.35 -4.30
N GLN A 447 2.24 -51.62 -3.04
CA GLN A 447 3.55 -52.12 -2.61
C GLN A 447 4.72 -51.19 -3.00
N ALA A 448 4.53 -49.87 -2.86
CA ALA A 448 5.53 -48.85 -3.21
C ALA A 448 6.26 -48.25 -2.00
N GLN A 449 6.19 -48.87 -0.81
CA GLN A 449 6.72 -48.30 0.43
C GLN A 449 8.25 -48.13 0.43
N GLU A 450 8.98 -48.89 -0.39
CA GLU A 450 10.45 -48.87 -0.40
C GLU A 450 11.04 -47.57 -0.98
N ASP A 451 10.29 -46.87 -1.84
CA ASP A 451 10.77 -45.67 -2.55
C ASP A 451 9.78 -44.51 -2.56
N THR A 452 8.59 -44.67 -1.98
CA THR A 452 7.55 -43.66 -1.95
C THR A 452 7.19 -43.32 -0.51
N SER A 453 7.36 -42.05 -0.15
CA SER A 453 6.94 -41.50 1.14
C SER A 453 5.80 -40.50 0.97
N VAL A 454 5.19 -40.12 2.10
CA VAL A 454 4.15 -39.11 2.17
C VAL A 454 4.63 -37.95 3.03
N PHE A 455 4.44 -36.73 2.56
CA PHE A 455 4.72 -35.50 3.30
C PHE A 455 3.46 -34.64 3.41
N VAL A 456 3.06 -34.30 4.62
CA VAL A 456 1.91 -33.41 4.86
C VAL A 456 2.37 -32.15 5.60
N VAL A 457 2.13 -30.96 5.05
CA VAL A 457 2.58 -29.72 5.69
C VAL A 457 1.88 -29.56 7.05
N LEU A 458 0.55 -29.57 7.04
CA LEU A 458 -0.31 -29.42 8.22
C LEU A 458 -1.01 -30.74 8.52
N LYS A 459 -0.35 -31.59 9.32
CA LYS A 459 -0.89 -32.90 9.68
C LYS A 459 -1.92 -32.79 10.79
N SER A 460 -3.16 -33.18 10.52
CA SER A 460 -4.20 -33.31 11.55
C SER A 460 -4.13 -34.67 12.23
N ASN A 461 -4.23 -34.68 13.56
CA ASN A 461 -4.43 -35.90 14.34
C ASN A 461 -5.91 -36.24 14.57
N ARG A 462 -6.82 -35.32 14.28
CA ARG A 462 -8.25 -35.63 14.36
C ARG A 462 -8.58 -36.63 13.27
N ILE A 463 -9.34 -37.66 13.61
CA ILE A 463 -9.81 -38.71 12.69
C ILE A 463 -11.20 -39.13 13.17
N ASP A 464 -12.16 -39.23 12.26
CA ASP A 464 -13.46 -39.81 12.60
C ASP A 464 -13.39 -41.35 12.52
N GLY A 465 -14.22 -42.03 13.32
CA GLY A 465 -14.23 -43.50 13.41
C GLY A 465 -14.42 -44.22 12.06
N PRO A 466 -15.36 -43.79 11.19
CA PRO A 466 -15.50 -44.35 9.85
C PRO A 466 -14.23 -44.24 9.01
N MET A 467 -13.51 -43.11 9.07
CA MET A 467 -12.25 -42.93 8.37
C MET A 467 -11.13 -43.81 8.95
N GLU A 468 -11.10 -44.02 10.26
CA GLU A 468 -10.13 -44.93 10.88
C GLU A 468 -10.27 -46.37 10.38
N ILE A 469 -11.50 -46.81 10.12
CA ILE A 469 -11.79 -48.14 9.56
C ILE A 469 -11.39 -48.20 8.07
N ARG A 470 -11.70 -47.16 7.29
CA ARG A 470 -11.42 -47.13 5.83
C ARG A 470 -9.93 -46.96 5.51
N ALA A 471 -9.21 -46.20 6.32
CA ALA A 471 -7.80 -45.89 6.16
C ALA A 471 -7.10 -45.98 7.54
N PRO A 472 -6.74 -47.20 7.98
CA PRO A 472 -6.01 -47.37 9.24
C PRO A 472 -4.61 -46.74 9.15
N ALA A 473 -4.01 -46.47 10.31
CA ALA A 473 -2.63 -46.01 10.36
C ALA A 473 -1.68 -47.07 9.75
N ARG A 474 -0.62 -46.60 9.09
CA ARG A 474 0.39 -47.43 8.42
C ARG A 474 1.76 -47.08 8.99
N ASP A 475 2.35 -48.01 9.74
CA ASP A 475 3.71 -47.85 10.29
C ASP A 475 4.78 -48.29 9.28
N ASP A 476 4.38 -48.94 8.20
CA ASP A 476 5.24 -49.43 7.11
C ASP A 476 5.40 -48.42 5.97
N VAL A 477 4.72 -47.26 6.03
CA VAL A 477 4.87 -46.17 5.06
C VAL A 477 5.45 -44.97 5.79
N GLN A 478 6.54 -44.42 5.26
CA GLN A 478 7.12 -43.20 5.80
C GLN A 478 6.16 -42.02 5.58
N LEU A 479 5.58 -41.53 6.67
CA LEU A 479 4.70 -40.37 6.70
C LEU A 479 5.33 -39.28 7.57
N GLU A 480 5.77 -38.21 6.94
CA GLU A 480 6.35 -37.05 7.61
C GLU A 480 5.44 -35.83 7.54
N CYS A 481 5.69 -34.87 8.42
CA CYS A 481 4.97 -33.61 8.40
C CYS A 481 5.83 -32.44 8.85
N ALA A 482 5.48 -31.24 8.37
CA ALA A 482 6.11 -30.01 8.86
C ALA A 482 5.59 -29.67 10.27
N LEU A 483 4.26 -29.69 10.44
CA LEU A 483 3.60 -29.36 11.68
C LEU A 483 2.41 -30.28 11.94
N THR A 484 2.27 -30.74 13.17
CA THR A 484 1.02 -31.38 13.63
C THR A 484 0.09 -30.33 14.22
N VAL A 485 -1.15 -30.28 13.73
CA VAL A 485 -2.15 -29.29 14.13
C VAL A 485 -3.41 -29.94 14.72
N ASP A 486 -3.98 -29.32 15.76
CA ASP A 486 -5.25 -29.69 16.38
C ASP A 486 -6.37 -28.69 16.04
N LEU A 487 -6.36 -28.20 14.80
CA LEU A 487 -7.33 -27.24 14.27
C LEU A 487 -8.34 -27.92 13.33
N GLU A 488 -9.43 -27.22 13.05
CA GLU A 488 -10.35 -27.60 11.99
C GLU A 488 -9.59 -27.64 10.66
N ARG A 489 -9.59 -28.83 10.03
CA ARG A 489 -8.68 -29.24 8.96
C ARG A 489 -8.75 -28.38 7.70
N PHE A 490 -9.86 -27.65 7.55
CA PHE A 490 -10.30 -27.13 6.27
C PHE A 490 -9.86 -25.71 5.95
N LEU A 491 -9.23 -24.96 6.87
CA LEU A 491 -8.90 -23.55 6.59
C LEU A 491 -8.00 -23.40 5.35
N PHE A 492 -6.84 -24.06 5.35
CA PHE A 492 -5.88 -23.97 4.26
C PHE A 492 -6.23 -24.86 3.08
N GLU A 493 -6.90 -25.99 3.30
CA GLU A 493 -7.52 -26.81 2.25
C GLU A 493 -8.42 -25.92 1.36
N ARG A 494 -9.35 -25.18 1.99
CA ARG A 494 -10.31 -24.33 1.27
C ARG A 494 -9.70 -23.11 0.60
N PHE A 495 -8.57 -22.59 1.11
CA PHE A 495 -7.88 -21.48 0.46
C PHE A 495 -7.15 -21.88 -0.83
N ASN A 496 -6.98 -23.18 -1.08
CA ASN A 496 -6.31 -23.66 -2.28
C ASN A 496 -7.30 -24.21 -3.32
N THR A 497 -8.61 -24.23 -3.02
CA THR A 497 -9.65 -24.71 -3.92
C THR A 497 -9.76 -23.90 -5.20
N ALA A 498 -10.13 -24.58 -6.28
CA ALA A 498 -10.40 -24.01 -7.60
C ALA A 498 -11.83 -24.31 -8.04
N ALA A 499 -12.56 -23.28 -8.50
CA ALA A 499 -13.97 -23.40 -8.87
C ALA A 499 -14.21 -24.39 -10.03
N ARG A 500 -13.17 -24.64 -10.83
CA ARG A 500 -13.21 -25.48 -12.03
C ARG A 500 -12.31 -26.71 -11.94
N GLU A 501 -11.72 -26.98 -10.77
CA GLU A 501 -11.09 -28.28 -10.55
C GLU A 501 -12.12 -29.24 -9.98
N ASP A 502 -12.73 -29.99 -10.88
CA ASP A 502 -13.59 -31.10 -10.50
C ASP A 502 -12.79 -32.14 -9.69
N ARG A 503 -13.43 -32.68 -8.65
CA ARG A 503 -12.86 -33.73 -7.81
C ARG A 503 -12.53 -34.94 -8.68
N ALA A 504 -11.27 -35.37 -8.70
CA ALA A 504 -10.89 -36.59 -9.39
C ALA A 504 -11.49 -37.80 -8.64
N VAL A 505 -12.41 -38.52 -9.25
CA VAL A 505 -13.13 -39.65 -8.63
C VAL A 505 -12.74 -41.00 -9.20
N ASP A 506 -12.24 -41.03 -10.44
CA ASP A 506 -11.75 -42.25 -11.07
C ASP A 506 -10.66 -41.94 -12.12
N ILE A 507 -9.95 -42.96 -12.57
CA ILE A 507 -9.08 -42.88 -13.77
C ILE A 507 -9.39 -44.05 -14.70
N GLU A 508 -9.64 -43.75 -15.97
CA GLU A 508 -9.89 -44.74 -17.02
C GLU A 508 -8.67 -44.89 -17.93
N PHE A 509 -8.42 -46.13 -18.37
CA PHE A 509 -7.44 -46.42 -19.41
C PHE A 509 -8.08 -46.32 -20.79
N LEU A 510 -7.54 -45.45 -21.65
CA LEU A 510 -7.99 -45.23 -23.02
C LEU A 510 -6.88 -45.58 -24.02
N GLY A 511 -6.55 -46.87 -24.10
CA GLY A 511 -5.57 -47.36 -25.08
C GLY A 511 -4.12 -47.07 -24.68
N GLU A 512 -3.56 -45.92 -25.04
CA GLU A 512 -2.22 -45.49 -24.59
C GLU A 512 -2.28 -44.26 -23.66
N GLU A 513 -3.49 -43.74 -23.41
CA GLU A 513 -3.71 -42.53 -22.62
C GLU A 513 -4.52 -42.81 -21.36
N PHE A 514 -4.40 -41.92 -20.37
CA PHE A 514 -5.21 -41.94 -19.16
C PHE A 514 -6.24 -40.82 -19.20
N ARG A 515 -7.49 -41.13 -18.86
CA ARG A 515 -8.55 -40.14 -18.67
C ARG A 515 -8.87 -40.03 -17.19
N ILE A 516 -8.66 -38.84 -16.63
CA ILE A 516 -9.09 -38.53 -15.26
C ILE A 516 -10.59 -38.30 -15.30
N VAL A 517 -11.34 -39.13 -14.58
CA VAL A 517 -12.78 -38.95 -14.38
C VAL A 517 -12.98 -38.02 -13.20
N ARG A 518 -13.82 -37.04 -13.42
CA ARG A 518 -13.97 -35.87 -12.59
C ARG A 518 -15.44 -35.67 -12.25
N GLU A 519 -15.71 -35.40 -10.98
CA GLU A 519 -17.03 -35.05 -10.48
C GLU A 519 -17.09 -33.55 -10.24
N HIS A 520 -18.00 -32.90 -10.96
CA HIS A 520 -18.25 -31.47 -10.81
C HIS A 520 -19.29 -31.27 -9.71
N GLU A 521 -18.86 -30.69 -8.59
CA GLU A 521 -19.79 -30.18 -7.58
C GLU A 521 -20.07 -28.70 -7.90
N PRO A 522 -21.28 -28.35 -8.38
CA PRO A 522 -21.58 -26.99 -8.76
C PRO A 522 -21.56 -26.09 -7.52
N VAL A 523 -20.81 -24.99 -7.62
CA VAL A 523 -20.76 -23.94 -6.60
C VAL A 523 -21.61 -22.74 -7.02
N SER A 524 -22.07 -21.95 -6.06
CA SER A 524 -22.80 -20.71 -6.38
C SER A 524 -21.88 -19.69 -7.05
N ALA A 525 -22.43 -18.83 -7.92
CA ALA A 525 -21.67 -17.76 -8.58
C ALA A 525 -20.92 -16.84 -7.59
N THR A 526 -21.46 -16.63 -6.39
CA THR A 526 -20.78 -15.88 -5.33
C THR A 526 -19.51 -16.59 -4.88
N VAL A 527 -19.56 -17.90 -4.70
CA VAL A 527 -18.40 -18.71 -4.27
C VAL A 527 -17.37 -18.81 -5.39
N GLU A 528 -17.80 -19.00 -6.64
CA GLU A 528 -16.92 -18.96 -7.81
C GLU A 528 -16.13 -17.65 -7.86
N ASN A 529 -16.81 -16.52 -7.71
CA ASN A 529 -16.17 -15.20 -7.71
C ASN A 529 -15.13 -15.06 -6.57
N LEU A 530 -15.39 -15.60 -5.37
CA LEU A 530 -14.40 -15.59 -4.29
C LEU A 530 -13.17 -16.43 -4.64
N ILE A 531 -13.37 -17.60 -5.23
CA ILE A 531 -12.27 -18.47 -5.67
C ILE A 531 -11.45 -17.78 -6.77
N ASP A 532 -12.11 -17.13 -7.74
CA ASP A 532 -11.44 -16.39 -8.81
C ASP A 532 -10.53 -15.30 -8.23
N HIS A 533 -11.01 -14.50 -7.26
CA HIS A 533 -10.19 -13.49 -6.58
C HIS A 533 -8.95 -14.09 -5.88
N MET A 534 -9.07 -15.29 -5.33
CA MET A 534 -7.97 -15.99 -4.67
C MET A 534 -6.95 -16.53 -5.68
N GLN A 535 -7.42 -17.10 -6.79
CA GLN A 535 -6.57 -17.57 -7.88
C GLN A 535 -5.83 -16.44 -8.56
N GLU A 536 -6.48 -15.30 -8.80
CA GLU A 536 -5.85 -14.10 -9.35
C GLU A 536 -4.76 -13.55 -8.42
N ALA A 537 -5.02 -13.50 -7.11
CA ALA A 537 -4.05 -13.09 -6.10
C ALA A 537 -2.81 -14.01 -6.09
N PHE A 538 -3.01 -15.33 -6.16
CA PHE A 538 -1.93 -16.29 -6.26
C PHE A 538 -1.13 -16.14 -7.56
N ALA A 539 -1.82 -16.10 -8.71
CA ALA A 539 -1.19 -16.00 -10.02
C ALA A 539 -0.36 -14.71 -10.16
N LEU A 540 -0.89 -13.58 -9.69
CA LEU A 540 -0.16 -12.31 -9.64
C LEU A 540 1.11 -12.42 -8.78
N THR A 541 0.99 -13.04 -7.60
CA THR A 541 2.13 -13.21 -6.69
C THR A 541 3.20 -14.10 -7.31
N LEU A 542 2.82 -15.22 -7.91
CA LEU A 542 3.76 -16.12 -8.59
C LEU A 542 4.46 -15.43 -9.77
N SER A 543 3.75 -14.60 -10.53
CA SER A 543 4.36 -13.78 -11.60
C SER A 543 5.40 -12.82 -11.04
N ILE A 544 5.09 -12.12 -9.95
CA ILE A 544 6.03 -11.18 -9.31
C ILE A 544 7.22 -11.92 -8.71
N LEU A 545 7.02 -13.08 -8.09
CA LEU A 545 8.11 -13.93 -7.57
C LEU A 545 9.09 -14.34 -8.67
N LYS A 546 8.59 -14.70 -9.86
CA LYS A 546 9.42 -15.06 -11.02
C LYS A 546 10.29 -13.91 -11.53
N GLU A 547 9.88 -12.67 -11.30
CA GLU A 547 10.63 -11.46 -11.68
C GLU A 547 11.48 -10.89 -10.53
N ALA A 548 11.25 -11.35 -9.30
CA ALA A 548 11.99 -10.90 -8.12
C ALA A 548 13.46 -11.34 -8.19
N PRO A 549 14.38 -10.65 -7.49
CA PRO A 549 15.81 -10.99 -7.47
C PRO A 549 16.11 -12.23 -6.59
N ILE A 550 15.37 -13.33 -6.80
CA ILE A 550 15.47 -14.59 -6.06
C ILE A 550 16.09 -15.64 -6.98
N PHE A 551 17.42 -15.79 -6.92
CA PHE A 551 18.17 -16.67 -7.82
C PHE A 551 18.47 -18.06 -7.24
N SER A 552 18.24 -18.24 -5.94
CA SER A 552 18.46 -19.50 -5.23
C SER A 552 17.62 -19.57 -3.97
N LEU A 553 17.28 -20.78 -3.52
CA LEU A 553 16.57 -20.98 -2.26
C LEU A 553 17.44 -20.61 -1.04
N PRO A 554 16.89 -19.92 -0.04
CA PRO A 554 17.62 -19.48 1.14
C PRO A 554 18.08 -20.68 1.98
N GLN A 555 19.36 -20.66 2.36
CA GLN A 555 20.01 -21.73 3.13
C GLN A 555 20.20 -21.36 4.62
N THR A 556 20.09 -20.08 4.97
CA THR A 556 20.38 -19.58 6.32
C THR A 556 19.25 -19.82 7.32
N THR A 557 17.99 -19.84 6.85
CA THR A 557 16.82 -20.08 7.70
C THR A 557 16.75 -21.55 8.10
N THR A 558 16.57 -21.87 9.38
CA THR A 558 16.49 -23.28 9.85
C THR A 558 15.08 -23.85 9.69
N ASP A 559 14.95 -25.18 9.68
CA ASP A 559 13.66 -25.85 9.63
C ASP A 559 12.79 -25.56 10.87
N GLU A 560 13.41 -25.35 12.03
CA GLU A 560 12.73 -24.94 13.26
C GLU A 560 12.08 -23.56 13.08
N GLN A 561 12.83 -22.58 12.57
CA GLN A 561 12.30 -21.24 12.26
C GLN A 561 11.16 -21.29 11.25
N LEU A 562 11.27 -22.14 10.22
CA LEU A 562 10.20 -22.33 9.23
C LEU A 562 8.93 -22.90 9.90
N ARG A 563 9.06 -23.88 10.79
CA ARG A 563 7.92 -24.48 11.51
C ARG A 563 7.27 -23.50 12.50
N GLU A 564 8.04 -22.69 13.21
CA GLU A 564 7.51 -21.63 14.06
C GLU A 564 6.74 -20.57 13.25
N ALA A 565 7.28 -20.20 12.09
CA ALA A 565 6.60 -19.28 11.18
C ALA A 565 5.30 -19.87 10.60
N LEU A 566 5.24 -21.17 10.31
CA LEU A 566 3.97 -21.85 9.95
C LEU A 566 2.92 -21.68 11.06
N GLN A 567 3.29 -21.88 12.33
CA GLN A 567 2.36 -21.71 13.46
C GLN A 567 1.81 -20.29 13.53
N GLN A 568 2.65 -19.27 13.30
CA GLN A 568 2.23 -17.88 13.27
C GLN A 568 1.25 -17.61 12.12
N LEU A 569 1.54 -18.12 10.91
CA LEU A 569 0.69 -17.94 9.74
C LEU A 569 -0.67 -18.63 9.86
N ILE A 570 -0.73 -19.76 10.57
CA ILE A 570 -1.99 -20.40 10.93
C ILE A 570 -2.83 -19.46 11.80
N HIS A 571 -2.21 -18.81 12.80
CA HIS A 571 -2.91 -17.85 13.65
C HIS A 571 -3.41 -16.63 12.87
N VAL A 572 -2.63 -16.13 11.90
CA VAL A 572 -3.08 -15.07 10.98
C VAL A 572 -4.27 -15.55 10.14
N GLY A 573 -4.21 -16.78 9.62
CA GLY A 573 -5.27 -17.38 8.81
C GLY A 573 -6.61 -17.48 9.53
N MET A 574 -6.61 -17.69 10.85
CA MET A 574 -7.84 -17.78 11.66
C MET A 574 -8.73 -16.52 11.58
N ARG A 575 -8.18 -15.37 11.18
CA ARG A 575 -8.95 -14.13 10.95
C ARG A 575 -9.91 -14.23 9.77
N TYR A 576 -9.61 -15.13 8.83
CA TYR A 576 -10.35 -15.37 7.61
C TYR A 576 -11.20 -16.64 7.69
N PHE A 577 -11.43 -17.17 8.90
CA PHE A 577 -12.15 -18.41 9.13
C PHE A 577 -13.61 -18.37 8.64
N ASP A 578 -14.30 -17.24 8.81
CA ASP A 578 -15.68 -17.10 8.31
C ASP A 578 -15.74 -17.06 6.78
N LEU A 579 -14.72 -16.51 6.11
CA LEU A 579 -14.57 -16.62 4.66
C LEU A 579 -14.35 -18.08 4.25
N ALA A 580 -13.45 -18.78 4.93
CA ALA A 580 -13.17 -20.19 4.64
C ALA A 580 -14.43 -21.06 4.73
N LYS A 581 -15.32 -20.80 5.69
CA LYS A 581 -16.60 -21.50 5.82
C LYS A 581 -17.50 -21.40 4.59
N MET A 582 -17.38 -20.33 3.81
CA MET A 582 -18.16 -20.10 2.59
C MET A 582 -17.61 -20.87 1.38
N LEU A 583 -16.34 -21.28 1.42
CA LEU A 583 -15.67 -22.00 0.35
C LEU A 583 -16.00 -23.51 0.42
N PRO A 584 -16.04 -24.21 -0.73
CA PRO A 584 -16.34 -25.64 -0.80
C PRO A 584 -15.23 -26.46 -0.14
N GLU A 585 -15.59 -27.63 0.39
CA GLU A 585 -14.66 -28.56 1.05
C GLU A 585 -13.75 -29.30 0.08
#